data_AF-A0A645FE85-F1
#
_entry.id   AF-A0A645FE85-F1
#
_cell.length_a   1.000
_cell.length_b   1.000
_cell.length_c   1.000
_cell.angle_alpha   90.00
_cell.angle_beta   90.00
_cell.angle_gamma   90.00
#
_symmetry.space_group_name_H-M   'P 1'
#
loop_
_entity.id
_entity.type
_entity.pdbx_description
1 polymer ?
#
loop_
_entity_poly.entity_id
_entity_poly.type
_entity_poly.pdbx_seq_one_letter_code
_entity_poly.pdbx_strand_id
1 'polypeptide(L)'
;MIADSLDDAENLDGGPLQLEEMTLTYITGQRYLRLLEKFGAEQGAVYDFNDPTKVYLSGTVEHLADLRKIAAAFDVPQNVKIVKDTDGILAMPCQITTADPAEVERKLESCGIAFNILTLSDGRHTLYAVGARTEAALAVDIAAELDGEDTEITVVAKASTTAALTKLRSEIVKATDLKSAQFSVTPNLGADEAVYYLYCVTTAAEAQQVGPYVQVS
;
A
#
# COMPACT_ATOMS: atom_id res chain seq x y z
N MET A 1 -45.12 11.03 -36.11
CA MET A 1 -45.04 10.37 -34.80
C MET A 1 -43.56 10.09 -34.61
N ILE A 2 -42.89 11.00 -33.90
CA ILE A 2 -41.43 10.99 -33.76
C ILE A 2 -41.11 10.03 -32.62
N ALA A 3 -40.10 9.19 -32.85
CA ALA A 3 -39.55 8.25 -31.88
C ALA A 3 -39.10 8.97 -30.61
N ASP A 4 -39.29 8.31 -29.46
CA ASP A 4 -38.25 8.28 -28.43
C ASP A 4 -38.44 7.02 -27.60
N SER A 5 -37.67 6.01 -27.97
CA SER A 5 -37.28 4.90 -27.11
C SER A 5 -36.53 5.49 -25.93
N LEU A 6 -37.18 5.54 -24.77
CA LEU A 6 -36.50 5.74 -23.49
C LEU A 6 -35.62 4.52 -23.24
N ASP A 7 -34.37 4.66 -23.68
CA ASP A 7 -33.15 4.24 -23.00
C ASP A 7 -33.37 3.09 -22.01
N ASP A 8 -33.25 1.86 -22.53
CA ASP A 8 -32.85 0.73 -21.72
C ASP A 8 -31.51 1.14 -21.11
N ALA A 9 -31.52 1.46 -19.80
CA ALA A 9 -30.31 1.71 -19.04
C ALA A 9 -29.43 0.46 -19.15
N GLU A 10 -28.51 0.48 -20.11
CA GLU A 10 -27.55 -0.57 -20.34
C GLU A 10 -26.72 -0.75 -19.06
N ASN A 11 -26.96 -1.89 -18.39
CA ASN A 11 -26.02 -2.62 -17.54
C ASN A 11 -25.11 -1.77 -16.61
N LEU A 12 -25.65 -1.32 -15.47
CA LEU A 12 -24.84 -1.13 -14.27
C LEU A 12 -24.71 -2.48 -13.56
N ASP A 13 -23.69 -3.25 -13.92
CA ASP A 13 -23.34 -4.56 -13.37
C ASP A 13 -22.79 -4.48 -11.92
N GLY A 14 -23.32 -3.58 -11.08
CA GLY A 14 -22.67 -3.12 -9.85
C GLY A 14 -23.58 -2.82 -8.64
N GLY A 15 -24.78 -3.41 -8.57
CA GLY A 15 -25.67 -3.23 -7.41
C GLY A 15 -26.23 -1.80 -7.23
N PRO A 16 -26.99 -1.54 -6.15
CA PRO A 16 -27.64 -0.24 -5.96
C PRO A 16 -26.63 0.85 -5.59
N LEU A 17 -26.74 2.00 -6.24
CA LEU A 17 -25.99 3.20 -5.87
C LEU A 17 -26.45 3.72 -4.51
N GLN A 18 -25.48 4.06 -3.66
CA GLN A 18 -25.68 4.59 -2.30
C GLN A 18 -25.08 6.00 -2.20
N LEU A 19 -25.56 6.78 -1.23
CA LEU A 19 -25.05 8.11 -0.89
C LEU A 19 -24.75 8.16 0.62
N GLU A 20 -23.57 8.65 0.98
CA GLU A 20 -23.08 8.74 2.35
C GLU A 20 -22.47 10.13 2.61
N GLU A 21 -22.71 10.67 3.81
CA GLU A 21 -21.97 11.81 4.33
C GLU A 21 -20.78 11.31 5.17
N MET A 22 -19.60 11.85 4.92
CA MET A 22 -18.37 11.57 5.67
C MET A 22 -17.72 12.90 6.10
N THR A 23 -17.19 12.93 7.32
CA THR A 23 -16.48 14.09 7.86
C THR A 23 -14.99 13.77 7.98
N LEU A 24 -14.16 14.63 7.40
CA LEU A 24 -12.70 14.58 7.47
C LEU A 24 -12.20 15.37 8.69
N THR A 25 -11.14 14.89 9.33
CA THR A 25 -10.61 15.46 10.59
C THR A 25 -9.35 16.30 10.36
N TYR A 26 -8.50 15.90 9.41
CA TYR A 26 -7.14 16.41 9.26
C TYR A 26 -6.87 17.01 7.87
N ILE A 27 -7.63 16.62 6.85
CA ILE A 27 -7.58 17.21 5.51
C ILE A 27 -8.92 17.84 5.12
N THR A 28 -8.90 18.73 4.12
CA THR A 28 -10.14 19.30 3.57
C THR A 28 -10.72 18.42 2.46
N GLY A 29 -12.02 18.52 2.19
CA GLY A 29 -12.69 17.83 1.10
C GLY A 29 -12.10 18.17 -0.28
N GLN A 30 -11.74 19.43 -0.53
CA GLN A 30 -11.03 19.82 -1.75
C GLN A 30 -9.68 19.09 -1.90
N ARG A 31 -8.97 18.84 -0.79
CA ARG A 31 -7.72 18.09 -0.81
C ARG A 31 -7.96 16.60 -1.02
N TYR A 32 -9.00 16.05 -0.39
CA TYR A 32 -9.42 14.68 -0.59
C TYR A 32 -9.79 14.40 -2.06
N LEU A 33 -10.57 15.25 -2.73
CA LEU A 33 -10.89 15.09 -4.16
C LEU A 33 -9.62 15.07 -5.04
N ARG A 34 -8.64 15.94 -4.78
CA ARG A 34 -7.35 15.91 -5.49
C ARG A 34 -6.53 14.64 -5.23
N LEU A 35 -6.74 13.98 -4.09
CA LEU A 35 -6.13 12.67 -3.84
C LEU A 35 -6.86 11.61 -4.67
N LEU A 36 -8.20 11.61 -4.67
CA LEU A 36 -9.00 10.70 -5.47
C LEU A 36 -8.63 10.74 -6.96
N GLU A 37 -8.41 11.92 -7.53
CA GLU A 37 -7.92 12.08 -8.92
C GLU A 37 -6.62 11.32 -9.17
N LYS A 38 -5.68 11.29 -8.21
CA LYS A 38 -4.41 10.54 -8.36
C LYS A 38 -4.63 9.04 -8.40
N PHE A 39 -5.70 8.58 -7.75
CA PHE A 39 -6.12 7.20 -7.77
C PHE A 39 -7.10 6.92 -8.91
N GLY A 40 -7.54 7.88 -9.72
CA GLY A 40 -8.60 7.66 -10.70
C GLY A 40 -9.95 7.28 -10.08
N ALA A 41 -10.19 7.72 -8.82
CA ALA A 41 -11.38 7.43 -8.03
C ALA A 41 -12.20 8.71 -7.77
N GLU A 42 -12.03 9.76 -8.58
CA GLU A 42 -12.69 11.05 -8.41
C GLU A 42 -14.20 11.00 -8.66
N GLN A 43 -14.66 9.99 -9.38
CA GLN A 43 -16.09 9.79 -9.60
C GLN A 43 -16.77 9.40 -8.28
N GLY A 44 -17.89 10.04 -7.99
CA GLY A 44 -18.67 9.71 -6.80
C GLY A 44 -18.21 10.36 -5.50
N ALA A 45 -17.44 11.46 -5.55
CA ALA A 45 -17.18 12.27 -4.36
C ALA A 45 -17.34 13.76 -4.65
N VAL A 46 -18.03 14.47 -3.76
CA VAL A 46 -18.10 15.94 -3.76
C VAL A 46 -17.85 16.46 -2.35
N TYR A 47 -17.35 17.68 -2.20
CA TYR A 47 -17.19 18.31 -0.88
C TYR A 47 -18.21 19.43 -0.67
N ASP A 48 -18.58 19.67 0.59
CA ASP A 48 -19.43 20.80 0.95
C ASP A 48 -18.62 22.11 0.85
N PHE A 49 -19.09 23.04 0.03
CA PHE A 49 -18.44 24.35 -0.13
C PHE A 49 -18.54 25.21 1.15
N ASN A 50 -19.58 25.00 1.96
CA ASN A 50 -19.82 25.76 3.19
C ASN A 50 -19.11 25.14 4.39
N ASP A 51 -18.81 23.84 4.34
CA ASP A 51 -18.04 23.13 5.35
C ASP A 51 -16.91 22.32 4.70
N PRO A 52 -15.66 22.84 4.70
CA PRO A 52 -14.55 22.22 3.98
C PRO A 52 -14.12 20.86 4.55
N THR A 53 -14.69 20.41 5.67
CA THR A 53 -14.43 19.09 6.26
C THR A 53 -15.42 18.02 5.81
N LYS A 54 -16.58 18.42 5.28
CA LYS A 54 -17.62 17.48 4.85
C LYS A 54 -17.45 17.07 3.40
N VAL A 55 -17.61 15.77 3.17
CA VAL A 55 -17.65 15.18 1.84
C VAL A 55 -18.86 14.25 1.71
N TYR A 56 -19.43 14.21 0.53
CA TYR A 56 -20.51 13.31 0.15
C TYR A 56 -19.96 12.29 -0.83
N LEU A 57 -20.09 11.02 -0.49
CA LEU A 57 -19.62 9.90 -1.28
C LEU A 57 -20.83 9.19 -1.91
N SER A 58 -20.71 8.81 -3.17
CA SER A 58 -21.74 8.07 -3.89
C SER A 58 -21.14 6.97 -4.75
N GLY A 59 -21.78 5.80 -4.78
CA GLY A 59 -21.32 4.69 -5.61
C GLY A 59 -21.90 3.36 -5.17
N THR A 60 -21.35 2.29 -5.73
CA THR A 60 -21.60 0.91 -5.29
C THR A 60 -20.99 0.68 -3.90
N VAL A 61 -21.31 -0.44 -3.25
CA VAL A 61 -20.73 -0.78 -1.93
C VAL A 61 -19.20 -0.85 -1.99
N GLU A 62 -18.67 -1.45 -3.05
CA GLU A 62 -17.23 -1.62 -3.28
C GLU A 62 -16.55 -0.27 -3.54
N HIS A 63 -17.13 0.55 -4.41
CA HIS A 63 -16.61 1.89 -4.70
C HIS A 63 -16.59 2.78 -3.44
N LEU A 64 -17.66 2.76 -2.65
CA LEU A 64 -17.70 3.48 -1.38
C LEU A 64 -16.67 2.96 -0.37
N ALA A 65 -16.40 1.65 -0.37
CA ALA A 65 -15.35 1.08 0.47
C ALA A 65 -13.96 1.59 0.05
N ASP A 66 -13.68 1.67 -1.24
CA ASP A 66 -12.43 2.22 -1.78
C ASP A 66 -12.25 3.71 -1.46
N LEU A 67 -13.30 4.52 -1.64
CA LEU A 67 -13.31 5.92 -1.23
C LEU A 67 -12.97 6.06 0.27
N ARG A 68 -13.62 5.28 1.13
CA ARG A 68 -13.34 5.29 2.58
C ARG A 68 -11.92 4.82 2.91
N LYS A 69 -11.38 3.82 2.21
CA LYS A 69 -9.98 3.38 2.37
C LYS A 69 -9.01 4.51 2.04
N ILE A 70 -9.23 5.22 0.93
CA ILE A 70 -8.40 6.38 0.57
C ILE A 70 -8.51 7.46 1.64
N ALA A 71 -9.72 7.77 2.13
CA ALA A 71 -9.88 8.72 3.21
C ALA A 71 -9.11 8.29 4.47
N ALA A 72 -9.24 7.04 4.91
CA ALA A 72 -8.54 6.51 6.09
C ALA A 72 -7.01 6.57 5.95
N ALA A 73 -6.47 6.38 4.74
CA ALA A 73 -5.03 6.44 4.49
C ALA A 73 -4.45 7.86 4.54
N PHE A 74 -5.26 8.89 4.25
CA PHE A 74 -4.77 10.27 4.11
C PHE A 74 -5.37 11.27 5.11
N ASP A 75 -6.50 10.97 5.74
CA ASP A 75 -7.09 11.79 6.78
C ASP A 75 -6.48 11.44 8.14
N VAL A 76 -5.20 11.77 8.30
CA VAL A 76 -4.38 11.48 9.49
C VAL A 76 -3.65 12.73 10.00
N PRO A 77 -3.30 12.81 11.30
CA PRO A 77 -2.65 14.00 11.89
C PRO A 77 -1.41 14.50 11.14
N GLN A 78 -0.63 13.57 10.58
CA GLN A 78 0.58 13.83 9.84
C GLN A 78 0.31 14.69 8.59
N ASN A 79 -0.91 14.63 8.05
CA ASN A 79 -1.28 15.32 6.81
C ASN A 79 -1.80 16.75 7.00
N VAL A 80 -2.01 17.19 8.24
CA VAL A 80 -2.47 18.55 8.59
C VAL A 80 -1.51 19.63 8.10
N LYS A 81 -0.19 19.39 8.18
CA LYS A 81 0.86 20.39 7.92
C LYS A 81 1.47 20.34 6.52
N ILE A 82 1.07 19.40 5.68
CA ILE A 82 1.52 19.32 4.28
C ILE A 82 0.80 20.41 3.51
N VAL A 83 1.30 21.64 3.65
CA VAL A 83 0.65 22.85 3.15
C VAL A 83 1.40 23.41 1.94
N LYS A 84 2.65 23.04 1.66
CA LYS A 84 3.36 23.66 0.51
C LYS A 84 4.57 22.96 -0.13
N ASP A 85 5.34 22.09 0.53
CA ASP A 85 6.54 21.52 -0.11
C ASP A 85 6.78 20.04 0.26
N THR A 86 6.81 19.23 -0.81
CA THR A 86 7.52 17.95 -1.09
C THR A 86 7.71 16.81 -0.08
N ASP A 87 7.47 16.97 1.22
CA ASP A 87 7.69 15.92 2.24
C ASP A 87 6.39 15.35 2.83
N GLY A 88 5.31 15.44 2.07
CA GLY A 88 4.03 14.88 2.47
C GLY A 88 3.96 13.35 2.42
N ILE A 89 2.96 12.77 3.09
CA ILE A 89 2.55 11.38 2.83
C ILE A 89 2.26 11.25 1.33
N LEU A 90 3.05 10.41 0.66
CA LEU A 90 2.93 10.09 -0.76
C LEU A 90 2.17 8.77 -0.90
N ALA A 91 1.43 8.63 -2.00
CA ALA A 91 1.10 7.33 -2.55
C ALA A 91 2.03 7.08 -3.74
N MET A 92 2.88 6.06 -3.63
CA MET A 92 3.72 5.60 -4.72
C MET A 92 3.08 4.36 -5.34
N PRO A 93 2.76 4.37 -6.65
CA PRO A 93 2.19 3.20 -7.30
C PRO A 93 3.25 2.10 -7.45
N CYS A 94 2.83 0.87 -7.21
CA CYS A 94 3.54 -0.35 -7.53
C CYS A 94 2.67 -1.16 -8.48
N GLN A 95 3.13 -1.30 -9.73
CA GLN A 95 2.45 -2.12 -10.71
C GLN A 95 2.79 -3.58 -10.45
N ILE A 96 1.78 -4.39 -10.17
CA ILE A 96 1.88 -5.84 -10.04
C ILE A 96 1.46 -6.44 -11.38
N THR A 97 2.18 -7.46 -11.82
CA THR A 97 2.03 -8.04 -13.17
C THR A 97 1.79 -9.54 -13.13
N THR A 98 2.37 -10.22 -12.16
CA THR A 98 2.41 -11.68 -12.07
C THR A 98 1.67 -12.18 -10.84
N ALA A 99 1.91 -11.57 -9.69
CA ALA A 99 1.27 -11.94 -8.43
C ALA A 99 -0.15 -11.36 -8.31
N ASP A 100 -0.94 -11.90 -7.39
CA ASP A 100 -2.18 -11.25 -6.95
C ASP A 100 -1.86 -10.06 -6.03
N PRO A 101 -2.36 -8.82 -6.29
CA PRO A 101 -2.07 -7.66 -5.46
C PRO A 101 -2.40 -7.87 -3.97
N ALA A 102 -3.50 -8.56 -3.66
CA ALA A 102 -3.89 -8.82 -2.28
C ALA A 102 -2.99 -9.88 -1.60
N GLU A 103 -2.33 -10.74 -2.37
CA GLU A 103 -1.27 -11.61 -1.86
C GLU A 103 0.00 -10.84 -1.52
N VAL A 104 0.45 -9.95 -2.41
CA VAL A 104 1.62 -9.08 -2.17
C VAL A 104 1.38 -8.17 -0.96
N GLU A 105 0.18 -7.59 -0.84
CA GLU A 105 -0.24 -6.81 0.34
C GLU A 105 -0.09 -7.62 1.63
N ARG A 106 -0.68 -8.82 1.70
CA ARG A 106 -0.56 -9.69 2.88
C ARG A 106 0.89 -10.08 3.20
N LYS A 107 1.72 -10.31 2.18
CA LYS A 107 3.14 -10.64 2.36
C LYS A 107 3.89 -9.45 2.98
N LEU A 108 3.63 -8.24 2.50
CA LEU A 108 4.20 -7.01 3.07
C LEU A 108 3.74 -6.77 4.52
N GLU A 109 2.46 -6.95 4.82
CA GLU A 109 1.92 -6.83 6.18
C GLU A 109 2.57 -7.84 7.15
N SER A 110 2.76 -9.09 6.69
CA SER A 110 3.35 -10.15 7.51
C SER A 110 4.82 -9.91 7.87
N CYS A 111 5.50 -9.02 7.14
CA CYS A 111 6.87 -8.63 7.45
C CYS A 111 6.98 -7.74 8.70
N GLY A 112 5.86 -7.42 9.37
CA GLY A 112 5.85 -6.52 10.52
C GLY A 112 6.29 -5.11 10.13
N ILE A 113 6.11 -4.76 8.86
CA ILE A 113 6.45 -3.46 8.33
C ILE A 113 5.19 -2.61 8.32
N ALA A 114 5.23 -1.45 8.97
CA ALA A 114 4.14 -0.50 8.93
C ALA A 114 4.09 0.26 7.59
N PHE A 115 4.05 -0.45 6.46
CA PHE A 115 3.67 0.16 5.20
C PHE A 115 2.15 0.28 5.18
N ASN A 116 1.63 1.48 4.97
CA ASN A 116 0.22 1.60 4.65
C ASN A 116 0.06 1.27 3.16
N ILE A 117 -0.28 0.02 2.86
CA ILE A 117 -0.56 -0.41 1.49
C ILE A 117 -2.03 -0.15 1.21
N LEU A 118 -2.31 0.39 0.03
CA LEU A 118 -3.67 0.65 -0.41
C LEU A 118 -3.94 -0.12 -1.71
N THR A 119 -4.85 -1.08 -1.62
CA THR A 119 -5.49 -1.76 -2.74
C THR A 119 -6.88 -1.18 -3.02
N LEU A 120 -7.18 -1.01 -4.30
CA LEU A 120 -8.51 -0.63 -4.77
C LEU A 120 -9.20 -1.85 -5.39
N SER A 121 -10.50 -1.95 -5.20
CA SER A 121 -11.35 -3.06 -5.66
C SER A 121 -11.83 -2.91 -7.11
N ASP A 122 -11.26 -1.98 -7.87
CA ASP A 122 -11.58 -1.72 -9.28
C ASP A 122 -10.90 -2.66 -10.28
N GLY A 123 -10.25 -3.72 -9.80
CA GLY A 123 -9.59 -4.73 -10.62
C GLY A 123 -8.26 -4.29 -11.23
N ARG A 124 -7.75 -3.08 -10.92
CA ARG A 124 -6.40 -2.71 -11.33
C ARG A 124 -5.37 -3.50 -10.52
N HIS A 125 -4.35 -3.99 -11.22
CA HIS A 125 -3.20 -4.65 -10.60
C HIS A 125 -2.18 -3.62 -10.07
N THR A 126 -2.64 -2.64 -9.29
CA THR A 126 -1.80 -1.59 -8.75
C THR A 126 -1.98 -1.51 -7.24
N LEU A 127 -0.86 -1.64 -6.52
CA LEU A 127 -0.77 -1.34 -5.10
C LEU A 127 -0.27 0.09 -4.93
N TYR A 128 -0.67 0.77 -3.88
CA TYR A 128 -0.10 2.07 -3.53
C TYR A 128 0.56 1.99 -2.17
N ALA A 129 1.87 2.23 -2.14
CA ALA A 129 2.60 2.42 -0.90
C ALA A 129 2.36 3.84 -0.39
N VAL A 130 1.71 3.94 0.77
CA VAL A 130 1.33 5.20 1.41
C VAL A 130 2.24 5.46 2.61
N GLY A 131 2.93 6.60 2.63
CA GLY A 131 3.82 6.95 3.74
C GLY A 131 4.81 8.05 3.41
N ALA A 132 5.83 8.20 4.26
CA ALA A 132 6.95 9.08 3.92
C ALA A 132 7.68 8.55 2.68
N ARG A 133 8.29 9.43 1.89
CA ARG A 133 8.93 9.07 0.60
C ARG A 133 9.87 7.88 0.70
N THR A 134 10.71 7.83 1.73
CA THR A 134 11.70 6.76 1.91
C THR A 134 11.03 5.42 2.23
N GLU A 135 10.01 5.41 3.07
CA GLU A 135 9.25 4.21 3.45
C GLU A 135 8.43 3.71 2.26
N ALA A 136 7.74 4.61 1.55
CA ALA A 136 6.97 4.27 0.38
C ALA A 136 7.84 3.72 -0.76
N ALA A 137 9.03 4.30 -1.00
CA ALA A 137 9.96 3.79 -2.00
C ALA A 137 10.45 2.38 -1.65
N LEU A 138 10.80 2.14 -0.39
CA LEU A 138 11.19 0.81 0.07
C LEU A 138 10.05 -0.21 -0.10
N ALA A 139 8.82 0.17 0.22
CA ALA A 139 7.66 -0.70 0.02
C ALA A 139 7.48 -1.07 -1.46
N VAL A 140 7.67 -0.11 -2.37
CA VAL A 140 7.60 -0.36 -3.81
C VAL A 140 8.71 -1.32 -4.26
N ASP A 141 9.93 -1.15 -3.77
CA ASP A 141 11.05 -2.04 -4.10
C ASP A 141 10.78 -3.49 -3.63
N ILE A 142 10.29 -3.66 -2.40
CA ILE A 142 9.94 -4.99 -1.85
C ILE A 142 8.74 -5.59 -2.60
N ALA A 143 7.72 -4.79 -2.89
CA ALA A 143 6.55 -5.24 -3.64
C ALA A 143 6.93 -5.73 -5.05
N ALA A 144 7.90 -5.06 -5.69
CA ALA A 144 8.42 -5.49 -6.98
C ALA A 144 9.22 -6.81 -6.88
N GLU A 145 9.96 -7.04 -5.79
CA GLU A 145 10.60 -8.33 -5.52
C GLU A 145 9.58 -9.47 -5.29
N LEU A 146 8.40 -9.13 -4.76
CA LEU A 146 7.29 -10.05 -4.50
C LEU A 146 6.35 -10.26 -5.69
N ASP A 147 6.52 -9.54 -6.80
CA ASP A 147 5.74 -9.72 -8.03
C ASP A 147 6.25 -10.91 -8.89
N GLY A 148 6.76 -11.95 -8.25
CA GLY A 148 7.17 -13.19 -8.90
C GLY A 148 6.28 -14.36 -8.49
N GLU A 149 6.13 -15.34 -9.39
CA GLU A 149 5.46 -16.60 -9.07
C GLU A 149 6.15 -17.29 -7.88
N ASP A 150 5.37 -17.72 -6.88
CA ASP A 150 5.85 -18.48 -5.72
C ASP A 150 6.96 -17.78 -4.91
N THR A 151 6.98 -16.43 -4.93
CA THR A 151 7.92 -15.64 -4.14
C THR A 151 7.43 -15.45 -2.71
N GLU A 152 8.31 -15.68 -1.75
CA GLU A 152 8.06 -15.56 -0.31
C GLU A 152 9.06 -14.56 0.28
N ILE A 153 8.60 -13.82 1.29
CA ILE A 153 9.45 -12.92 2.07
C ILE A 153 9.57 -13.44 3.49
N THR A 154 10.80 -13.51 4.00
CA THR A 154 11.09 -13.89 5.38
C THR A 154 11.88 -12.79 6.07
N VAL A 155 11.35 -12.28 7.19
CA VAL A 155 12.14 -11.44 8.09
C VAL A 155 13.10 -12.34 8.86
N VAL A 156 14.39 -12.19 8.60
CA VAL A 156 15.43 -13.05 9.17
C VAL A 156 15.85 -12.52 10.54
N ALA A 157 16.16 -11.24 10.66
CA ALA A 157 16.65 -10.66 11.91
C ALA A 157 16.39 -9.15 11.99
N LYS A 158 16.45 -8.61 13.21
CA LYS A 158 16.47 -7.17 13.49
C LYS A 158 17.71 -6.80 14.31
N ALA A 159 18.29 -5.62 14.09
CA ALA A 159 19.44 -5.13 14.85
C ALA A 159 19.49 -3.60 14.87
N SER A 160 20.23 -3.02 15.82
CA SER A 160 20.45 -1.55 15.89
C SER A 160 21.44 -1.02 14.86
N THR A 161 22.13 -1.89 14.11
CA THR A 161 23.08 -1.49 13.06
C THR A 161 23.03 -2.43 11.86
N THR A 162 23.32 -1.90 10.67
CA THR A 162 23.40 -2.67 9.42
C THR A 162 24.59 -3.63 9.38
N ALA A 163 25.65 -3.37 10.15
CA ALA A 163 26.88 -4.18 10.15
C ALA A 163 26.63 -5.61 10.67
N ALA A 164 25.86 -5.74 11.76
CA ALA A 164 25.49 -7.04 12.32
C ALA A 164 24.66 -7.87 11.32
N LEU A 165 23.69 -7.23 10.67
CA LEU A 165 22.82 -7.85 9.67
C LEU A 165 23.58 -8.25 8.39
N THR A 166 24.51 -7.41 7.95
CA THR A 166 25.36 -7.68 6.78
C THR A 166 26.26 -8.89 7.05
N LYS A 167 26.80 -9.01 8.26
CA LYS A 167 27.59 -10.17 8.68
C LYS A 167 26.73 -11.44 8.70
N LEU A 168 25.54 -11.39 9.31
CA LEU A 168 24.61 -12.52 9.34
C LEU A 168 24.23 -12.98 7.93
N ARG A 169 23.88 -12.05 7.03
CA ARG A 169 23.65 -12.35 5.61
C ARG A 169 24.82 -13.12 4.98
N SER A 170 26.05 -12.65 5.19
CA SER A 170 27.24 -13.31 4.65
C SER A 170 27.50 -14.70 5.24
N GLU A 171 27.07 -14.97 6.48
CA GLU A 171 27.12 -16.30 7.08
C GLU A 171 26.08 -17.22 6.45
N ILE A 172 24.84 -16.75 6.24
CA ILE A 172 23.77 -17.50 5.58
C ILE A 172 24.18 -17.88 4.15
N VAL A 173 24.60 -16.91 3.34
CA VAL A 173 25.02 -17.13 1.94
C VAL A 173 26.20 -18.12 1.81
N LYS A 174 27.03 -18.27 2.85
CA LYS A 174 28.11 -19.28 2.84
C LYS A 174 27.63 -20.68 3.21
N ALA A 175 26.52 -20.77 3.93
CA ALA A 175 25.99 -22.00 4.48
C ALA A 175 24.79 -22.56 3.69
N THR A 176 24.29 -21.82 2.70
CA THR A 176 23.14 -22.16 1.86
C THR A 176 23.45 -21.90 0.38
N ASP A 177 22.54 -22.29 -0.50
CA ASP A 177 22.64 -21.97 -1.94
C ASP A 177 22.06 -20.56 -2.27
N LEU A 178 21.65 -19.81 -1.24
CA LEU A 178 21.06 -18.49 -1.39
C LEU A 178 22.11 -17.45 -1.80
N LYS A 179 21.71 -16.52 -2.67
CA LYS A 179 22.55 -15.46 -3.21
C LYS A 179 22.39 -14.19 -2.39
N SER A 180 23.46 -13.39 -2.33
CA SER A 180 23.41 -12.08 -1.63
C SER A 180 22.34 -11.14 -2.17
N ALA A 181 21.94 -11.27 -3.44
CA ALA A 181 20.87 -10.46 -4.05
C ALA A 181 19.47 -10.79 -3.54
N GLN A 182 19.28 -11.96 -2.90
CA GLN A 182 18.01 -12.36 -2.27
C GLN A 182 17.84 -11.75 -0.87
N PHE A 183 18.81 -10.96 -0.40
CA PHE A 183 18.80 -10.37 0.93
C PHE A 183 18.95 -8.87 0.88
N SER A 184 18.13 -8.20 1.67
CA SER A 184 18.14 -6.75 1.76
C SER A 184 18.13 -6.31 3.22
N VAL A 185 18.92 -5.27 3.50
CA VAL A 185 19.02 -4.64 4.81
C VAL A 185 18.39 -3.27 4.71
N THR A 186 17.35 -3.04 5.50
CA THR A 186 16.57 -1.81 5.42
C THR A 186 16.45 -1.10 6.76
N PRO A 187 16.56 0.25 6.81
CA PRO A 187 16.25 1.01 8.01
C PRO A 187 14.77 0.97 8.36
N ASN A 188 14.52 1.02 9.66
CA ASN A 188 13.30 1.37 10.39
C ASN A 188 11.97 1.25 9.63
N LEU A 189 11.19 0.24 10.03
CA LEU A 189 9.94 -0.22 9.44
C LEU A 189 8.71 0.23 10.26
N GLY A 190 8.74 1.48 10.74
CA GLY A 190 7.70 2.08 11.58
C GLY A 190 7.91 1.93 13.09
N ALA A 191 9.12 1.63 13.55
CA ALA A 191 9.48 1.64 14.97
C ALA A 191 9.94 3.04 15.43
N ASP A 192 9.66 3.42 16.67
CA ASP A 192 10.12 4.70 17.24
C ASP A 192 11.65 4.74 17.48
N GLU A 193 12.34 3.60 17.32
CA GLU A 193 13.77 3.45 17.55
C GLU A 193 14.53 3.10 16.27
N ALA A 194 15.83 3.46 16.22
CA ALA A 194 16.72 3.14 15.11
C ALA A 194 17.02 1.64 15.03
N VAL A 195 16.10 0.89 14.41
CA VAL A 195 16.21 -0.55 14.16
C VAL A 195 16.34 -0.78 12.66
N TYR A 196 17.14 -1.77 12.28
CA TYR A 196 17.29 -2.26 10.92
C TYR A 196 16.80 -3.70 10.85
N TYR A 197 16.33 -4.10 9.68
CA TYR A 197 15.86 -5.46 9.44
C TYR A 197 16.62 -6.08 8.28
N LEU A 198 16.88 -7.38 8.40
CA LEU A 198 17.34 -8.23 7.31
C LEU A 198 16.14 -9.06 6.86
N TYR A 199 15.70 -8.85 5.63
CA TYR A 199 14.72 -9.71 4.99
C TYR A 199 15.36 -10.49 3.84
N CYS A 200 14.72 -11.61 3.51
CA CYS A 200 15.11 -12.47 2.41
C CYS A 200 13.89 -12.73 1.53
N VAL A 201 14.01 -12.46 0.23
CA VAL A 201 12.99 -12.81 -0.77
C VAL A 201 13.48 -14.00 -1.58
N THR A 202 12.70 -15.07 -1.57
CA THR A 202 13.08 -16.36 -2.14
C THR A 202 11.88 -17.06 -2.77
N THR A 203 12.10 -18.13 -3.51
CA THR A 203 11.00 -19.06 -3.83
C THR A 203 10.52 -19.79 -2.56
N ALA A 204 9.33 -20.40 -2.57
CA ALA A 204 8.84 -21.19 -1.43
C ALA A 204 9.76 -22.39 -1.10
N ALA A 205 10.40 -22.99 -2.12
CA ALA A 205 11.37 -24.06 -1.92
C ALA A 205 12.64 -23.58 -1.20
N GLU A 206 13.13 -22.39 -1.54
CA GLU A 206 14.32 -21.79 -0.94
C GLU A 206 14.05 -21.24 0.47
N ALA A 207 12.81 -20.86 0.80
CA ALA A 207 12.45 -20.34 2.12
C ALA A 207 12.81 -21.32 3.26
N GLN A 208 12.79 -22.63 3.00
CA GLN A 208 13.20 -23.66 3.96
C GLN A 208 14.68 -23.54 4.36
N GLN A 209 15.54 -23.00 3.49
CA GLN A 209 16.97 -22.81 3.77
C GLN A 209 17.22 -21.64 4.72
N VAL A 210 16.33 -20.64 4.74
CA VAL A 210 16.47 -19.45 5.60
C VAL A 210 15.91 -19.66 7.00
N GLY A 211 14.91 -20.55 7.15
CA GLY A 211 14.20 -20.83 8.40
C GLY A 211 15.09 -21.02 9.64
N PRO A 212 16.18 -21.82 9.59
CA PRO A 212 17.07 -22.02 10.74
C PRO A 212 17.80 -20.76 11.23
N TYR A 213 17.84 -19.70 10.43
CA TYR A 213 18.55 -18.44 10.74
C TYR A 213 17.62 -17.32 11.20
N VAL A 214 16.32 -17.60 11.31
CA VAL A 214 15.32 -16.64 11.77
C VAL A 214 15.54 -16.36 13.27
N GLN A 215 15.84 -15.09 13.58
CA GLN A 215 16.17 -14.56 14.90
C GLN A 215 15.13 -13.53 15.40
N VAL A 216 13.94 -13.50 14.79
CA VAL A 216 12.89 -12.55 15.15
C VAL A 216 12.32 -12.93 16.51
N SER A 217 12.74 -12.20 17.54
CA SER A 217 12.23 -12.25 18.92
C SER A 217 11.88 -10.86 19.40
#